data_AF-C3Y3I8-F1
#
_entry.id   AF-C3Y3I8-F1
#
_cell.length_a   1.000
_cell.length_b   1.000
_cell.length_c   1.000
_cell.angle_alpha   90.00
_cell.angle_beta   90.00
_cell.angle_gamma   90.00
#
_symmetry.space_group_name_H-M   'P 1'
#
loop_
_entity.id
_entity.type
_entity.pdbx_description
1 polymer ?
#
loop_
_entity_poly.entity_id
_entity_poly.type
_entity_poly.pdbx_seq_one_letter_code
_entity_poly.pdbx_strand_id
1 'polypeptide(L)'
;MAHALIKEISDDFLTCQICLDTFRKPKILDCVHSFCEDCLKEYVKPGETTVKCPTCQRETALKQNGVSGLKDNFFILNLVETI
;
A
#
# COMPACT_ATOMS: atom_id res chain seq x y z
N MET A 1 27.70 3.20 -9.52
CA MET A 1 27.34 4.38 -8.73
C MET A 1 25.86 4.69 -8.86
N ALA A 2 25.32 5.03 -10.04
CA ALA A 2 23.88 5.34 -10.21
C ALA A 2 22.92 4.18 -9.86
N HIS A 3 23.29 2.93 -10.15
CA HIS A 3 22.44 1.75 -9.90
C HIS A 3 22.18 1.45 -8.41
N ALA A 4 23.15 1.75 -7.52
CA ALA A 4 23.00 1.51 -6.08
C ALA A 4 21.99 2.51 -5.47
N LEU A 5 22.02 3.76 -5.93
CA LEU A 5 21.08 4.79 -5.48
C LEU A 5 19.64 4.48 -5.90
N ILE A 6 19.46 3.99 -7.13
CA ILE A 6 18.14 3.59 -7.66
C ILE A 6 17.57 2.43 -6.84
N LYS A 7 18.42 1.47 -6.44
CA LYS A 7 18.00 0.33 -5.62
C LYS A 7 17.58 0.75 -4.21
N GLU A 8 18.33 1.60 -3.52
CA GLU A 8 17.96 2.08 -2.18
C GLU A 8 16.65 2.89 -2.21
N ILE A 9 16.47 3.74 -3.23
CA ILE A 9 15.22 4.48 -3.41
C ILE A 9 14.04 3.53 -3.72
N SER A 10 14.25 2.49 -4.53
CA SER A 10 13.22 1.50 -4.79
C SER A 10 12.81 0.76 -3.51
N ASP A 11 13.79 0.30 -2.72
CA ASP A 11 13.53 -0.48 -1.53
C ASP A 11 12.83 0.35 -0.43
N ASP A 12 13.11 1.66 -0.32
CA ASP A 12 12.49 2.51 0.69
C ASP A 12 11.11 3.05 0.29
N PHE A 13 10.89 3.31 -1.01
CA PHE A 13 9.68 4.00 -1.48
C PHE A 13 8.67 3.09 -2.18
N LEU A 14 9.08 1.91 -2.64
CA LEU A 14 8.25 0.99 -3.43
C LEU A 14 7.99 -0.34 -2.73
N THR A 15 8.29 -0.43 -1.44
CA THR A 15 8.02 -1.61 -0.63
C THR A 15 6.81 -1.42 0.29
N CYS A 16 5.98 -2.44 0.31
CA CYS A 16 4.86 -2.51 1.24
C CYS A 16 5.38 -2.81 2.65
N GLN A 17 5.01 -1.98 3.61
CA GLN A 17 5.43 -2.12 5.02
C GLN A 17 4.75 -3.28 5.77
N ILE A 18 3.84 -4.02 5.12
CA ILE A 18 3.23 -5.23 5.70
C ILE A 18 4.01 -6.49 5.25
N CYS A 19 4.17 -6.70 3.94
CA CYS A 19 4.88 -7.88 3.42
C CYS A 19 6.38 -7.66 3.19
N LEU A 20 6.87 -6.42 3.36
CA LEU A 20 8.27 -6.02 3.15
C LEU A 20 8.79 -6.37 1.74
N ASP A 21 7.91 -6.26 0.76
CA ASP A 21 8.14 -6.64 -0.63
C ASP A 21 7.55 -5.57 -1.56
N THR A 22 7.93 -5.57 -2.84
CA THR A 22 7.45 -4.59 -3.83
C THR A 22 5.93 -4.55 -3.87
N PHE A 23 5.37 -3.34 -3.99
CA PHE A 23 3.92 -3.15 -4.04
C PHE A 23 3.25 -3.95 -5.17
N ARG A 24 2.24 -4.75 -4.79
CA ARG A 24 1.32 -5.42 -5.70
C ARG A 24 -0.08 -4.85 -5.49
N LYS A 25 -0.62 -4.17 -6.51
CA LYS A 25 -1.90 -3.44 -6.44
C LYS A 25 -1.99 -2.56 -5.18
N PRO A 26 -1.15 -1.52 -5.07
CA PRO A 26 -1.09 -0.67 -3.89
C PRO A 26 -2.40 0.09 -3.71
N LYS A 27 -3.08 -0.15 -2.60
CA LYS A 27 -4.25 0.61 -2.15
C LYS A 27 -3.80 1.75 -1.25
N ILE A 28 -4.30 2.94 -1.53
CA ILE A 28 -4.03 4.14 -0.73
C ILE A 28 -5.11 4.33 0.34
N LEU A 29 -4.68 4.55 1.59
CA LEU A 29 -5.55 4.92 2.71
C LEU A 29 -5.77 6.44 2.75
N ASP A 30 -6.72 6.91 3.56
CA ASP A 30 -6.99 8.36 3.74
C ASP A 30 -5.81 9.11 4.35
N CYS A 31 -4.89 8.39 5.00
CA CYS A 31 -3.63 8.91 5.51
C CYS A 31 -2.50 8.95 4.46
N VAL A 32 -2.80 8.64 3.20
CA VAL A 32 -1.87 8.62 2.05
C VAL A 32 -0.85 7.47 2.08
N HIS A 33 -0.79 6.68 3.16
CA HIS A 33 0.00 5.44 3.17
C HIS A 33 -0.62 4.39 2.25
N SER A 34 0.27 3.66 1.56
CA SER A 34 -0.12 2.64 0.60
C SER A 34 0.34 1.26 1.05
N PHE A 35 -0.46 0.24 0.77
CA PHE A 35 -0.23 -1.16 1.11
C PHE A 35 -0.75 -2.05 -0.01
N CYS A 36 -0.21 -3.26 -0.16
CA CYS A 36 -0.75 -4.21 -1.13
C CYS A 36 -2.22 -4.52 -0.81
N GLU A 37 -3.05 -4.67 -1.84
CA GLU A 37 -4.47 -5.01 -1.67
C GLU A 37 -4.64 -6.28 -0.82
N ASP A 38 -3.87 -7.33 -1.12
CA ASP A 38 -3.99 -8.61 -0.42
C ASP A 38 -3.49 -8.51 1.03
N CYS A 39 -2.43 -7.73 1.28
CA CYS A 39 -1.96 -7.46 2.64
C CYS A 39 -3.02 -6.75 3.49
N LEU A 40 -3.74 -5.79 2.91
CA LEU A 40 -4.83 -5.12 3.61
C LEU A 40 -6.03 -6.05 3.82
N LYS A 41 -6.35 -6.94 2.86
CA LYS A 41 -7.42 -7.93 3.02
C LYS A 41 -7.15 -8.90 4.17
N GLU A 42 -5.90 -9.33 4.33
CA GLU A 42 -5.50 -10.20 5.45
C GLU A 42 -5.45 -9.44 6.78
N TYR A 43 -5.06 -8.16 6.74
CA TYR A 43 -4.98 -7.30 7.92
C TYR A 43 -6.36 -6.90 8.47
N VAL A 44 -7.34 -6.70 7.58
CA VAL A 44 -8.72 -6.33 7.95
C VAL A 44 -9.52 -7.58 8.28
N LYS A 45 -10.17 -7.60 9.45
CA LYS A 45 -11.04 -8.72 9.83
C LYS A 45 -12.32 -8.72 8.98
N PRO A 46 -12.88 -9.91 8.66
CA PRO A 46 -14.16 -10.00 7.98
C PRO A 46 -15.26 -9.22 8.71
N GLY A 47 -15.99 -8.36 8.00
CA GLY A 47 -17.09 -7.58 8.55
C GLY A 47 -16.70 -6.21 9.14
N GLU A 48 -15.41 -5.87 9.17
CA GLU A 48 -14.96 -4.54 9.58
C GLU A 48 -15.36 -3.47 8.54
N THR A 49 -15.81 -2.32 9.03
CA THR A 49 -16.18 -1.16 8.21
C THR A 49 -15.09 -0.10 8.16
N THR A 50 -13.98 -0.31 8.86
CA THR A 50 -12.81 0.56 8.84
C THR A 50 -11.51 -0.25 8.84
N VAL A 51 -10.44 0.36 8.35
CA VAL A 51 -9.08 -0.17 8.45
C VAL A 51 -8.19 0.85 9.17
N LYS A 52 -7.41 0.37 10.15
CA LYS A 52 -6.37 1.18 10.81
C LYS A 52 -5.07 1.07 10.05
N CYS A 53 -4.49 2.19 9.65
CA CYS A 53 -3.19 2.21 9.00
C CYS A 53 -2.10 1.59 9.91
N PRO A 54 -1.39 0.53 9.47
CA PRO A 54 -0.30 -0.08 10.26
C PRO A 54 0.83 0.89 10.64
N THR A 55 1.03 1.95 9.86
CA THR A 55 2.15 2.91 10.06
C THR A 55 1.79 4.05 10.99
N CYS A 56 0.59 4.62 10.87
CA CYS A 56 0.21 5.84 11.60
C CYS A 56 -1.08 5.73 12.42
N GLN A 57 -1.70 4.55 12.45
CA GLN A 57 -2.91 4.23 13.21
C GLN A 57 -4.16 5.04 12.85
N ARG A 58 -4.10 5.89 11.82
CA ARG A 58 -5.27 6.61 11.31
C ARG A 58 -6.24 5.64 10.64
N GLU A 59 -7.52 5.81 10.92
CA GLU A 59 -8.59 5.00 10.35
C GLU A 59 -8.97 5.48 8.94
N THR A 60 -9.34 4.53 8.10
CA THR A 60 -9.90 4.76 6.75
C THR A 60 -11.17 3.95 6.63
N ALA A 61 -12.25 4.58 6.17
CA ALA A 61 -13.54 3.93 6.05
C ALA A 61 -13.55 2.95 4.87
N LEU A 62 -13.96 1.71 5.12
CA LEU A 62 -14.19 0.70 4.10
C LEU A 62 -15.64 0.78 3.65
N LYS A 63 -15.86 0.97 2.35
CA LYS A 63 -17.20 0.98 1.75
C LYS A 63 -17.70 -0.45 1.51
N GLN A 64 -18.83 -0.60 0.84
CA GLN A 64 -19.43 -1.92 0.52
C GLN A 64 -18.46 -2.91 -0.15
N ASN A 65 -17.46 -2.42 -0.89
CA ASN A 65 -16.45 -3.24 -1.56
C ASN A 65 -15.20 -3.53 -0.71
N GLY A 66 -15.22 -3.20 0.59
CA GLY A 66 -14.11 -3.43 1.50
C GLY A 66 -12.80 -2.79 1.03
N VAL A 67 -11.70 -3.53 1.20
CA VAL A 67 -10.35 -3.15 0.77
C VAL A 67 -10.25 -2.96 -0.75
N SER A 68 -10.91 -3.80 -1.54
CA SER A 68 -10.88 -3.71 -3.01
C SER A 68 -11.52 -2.40 -3.52
N GLY A 69 -12.39 -1.77 -2.72
CA GLY A 69 -12.98 -0.46 -3.02
C GLY A 69 -12.09 0.75 -2.76
N LEU A 70 -10.91 0.56 -2.16
CA LEU A 70 -9.93 1.62 -1.97
C LEU A 70 -9.30 2.00 -3.31
N LYS A 71 -8.88 3.27 -3.41
CA LYS A 71 -8.22 3.78 -4.62
C LYS A 71 -6.84 3.14 -4.77
N ASP A 72 -6.45 2.87 -6.00
CA ASP A 72 -5.08 2.47 -6.32
C ASP A 72 -4.15 3.68 -6.28
N ASN A 73 -2.93 3.48 -5.82
CA ASN A 73 -1.88 4.49 -5.94
C ASN A 73 -1.15 4.32 -7.28
N PHE A 74 -1.67 4.97 -8.32
CA PHE A 74 -1.09 4.92 -9.67
C PHE A 74 0.34 5.48 -9.75
N PHE A 75 0.73 6.40 -8.86
CA PHE A 75 2.11 6.92 -8.84
C PHE A 75 3.11 5.83 -8.46
N ILE A 76 2.77 5.01 -7.47
CA ILE A 76 3.60 3.87 -7.06
C ILE A 76 3.65 2.84 -8.19
N LEU A 77 2.52 2.53 -8.82
CA LEU A 77 2.49 1.59 -9.96
C LEU A 77 3.39 2.04 -11.11
N ASN A 78 3.26 3.30 -11.54
CA ASN A 78 4.08 3.85 -12.62
C ASN A 78 5.58 3.86 -12.25
N LEU A 79 5.91 4.13 -10.98
CA LEU A 79 7.30 4.16 -10.54
C LEU A 79 7.90 2.75 -10.51
N VAL A 80 7.17 1.73 -10.02
CA VAL A 80 7.57 0.32 -10.06
C VAL A 80 7.84 -0.15 -11.49
N GLU A 81 7.06 0.32 -12.48
CA GLU A 81 7.23 -0.06 -13.89
C GLU A 81 8.42 0.63 -14.59
N THR A 82 8.98 1.69 -14.01
CA THR A 82 10.01 2.54 -14.66
C THR A 82 11.45 2.17 -14.28
N ILE A 83 11.64 1.46 -13.16
CA ILE A 83 12.95 0.97 -12.68
C ILE A 83 13.23 -0.45 -13.14
#